data_AF-A0A5P6P2N3-F1
#
_entry.id   AF-A0A5P6P2N3-F1
#
_cell.length_a   1.000
_cell.length_b   1.000
_cell.length_c   1.000
_cell.angle_alpha   90.00
_cell.angle_beta   90.00
_cell.angle_gamma   90.00
#
_symmetry.space_group_name_H-M   'P 1'
#
loop_
_entity.id
_entity.type
_entity.pdbx_description
1 polymer ?
#
loop_
_entity_poly.entity_id
_entity_poly.type
_entity_poly.pdbx_seq_one_letter_code
_entity_poly.pdbx_strand_id
1 'polypeptide(L)'
;MSLAISLIVDGYVRLADRDALETLRAHRAKMLEAATAVAEMDTSGMIATLNEDIEIIDAGLSRLKAWREEQERASGRPEATPLNDIARGDPHE
;
A
#
# COMPACT_ATOMS: atom_id res chain seq x y z
N MET A 1 -0.72 21.71 5.79
CA MET A 1 0.43 21.13 6.54
C MET A 1 0.80 19.73 6.01
N SER A 2 0.44 19.42 4.77
CA SER A 2 0.49 18.08 4.17
C SER A 2 1.84 17.64 3.60
N LEU A 3 2.84 18.53 3.53
CA LEU A 3 4.16 18.16 2.99
C LEU A 3 4.92 17.19 3.90
N ALA A 4 4.90 17.42 5.22
CA ALA A 4 5.63 16.57 6.16
C ALA A 4 5.07 15.15 6.20
N ILE A 5 3.74 14.99 6.22
CA ILE A 5 3.10 13.68 6.20
C ILE A 5 3.40 12.93 4.89
N SER A 6 3.40 13.65 3.76
CA SER A 6 3.73 13.08 2.45
C SER A 6 5.15 12.50 2.43
N LEU A 7 6.13 13.23 2.98
CA LEU A 7 7.52 12.77 3.06
C LEU A 7 7.69 11.53 3.95
N ILE A 8 6.97 11.49 5.09
CA ILE A 8 6.98 10.34 6.00
C ILE A 8 6.39 9.12 5.30
N VAL A 9 5.22 9.28 4.65
CA VAL A 9 4.54 8.21 3.92
C VAL A 9 5.42 7.69 2.78
N ASP A 10 6.02 8.58 1.98
CA ASP A 10 6.93 8.18 0.92
C ASP A 10 8.15 7.41 1.45
N GLY A 11 8.65 7.77 2.63
CA GLY A 11 9.70 7.03 3.33
C GLY A 11 9.30 5.59 3.63
N TYR A 12 8.14 5.38 4.25
CA TYR A 12 7.65 4.03 4.57
C TYR A 12 7.30 3.20 3.32
N VAL A 13 6.74 3.83 2.28
CA VAL A 13 6.48 3.14 0.99
C VAL A 13 7.78 2.64 0.38
N ARG A 14 8.85 3.44 0.38
CA ARG A 14 10.18 3.03 -0.13
C ARG A 14 10.80 1.89 0.68
N LEU A 15 10.55 1.86 1.99
CA LEU A 15 10.99 0.79 2.88
C LEU A 15 10.08 -0.45 2.84
N ALA A 16 8.98 -0.40 2.07
CA ALA A 16 7.94 -1.40 2.04
C ALA A 16 7.34 -1.74 3.41
N ASP A 17 7.36 -0.77 4.34
CA ASP A 17 6.87 -0.92 5.70
C ASP A 17 5.37 -0.61 5.78
N ARG A 18 4.57 -1.64 5.47
CA ARG A 18 3.11 -1.57 5.50
C ARG A 18 2.58 -1.37 6.92
N ASP A 19 3.19 -2.02 7.90
CA ASP A 19 2.70 -2.02 9.29
C ASP A 19 2.88 -0.65 9.93
N ALA A 20 3.98 0.05 9.63
CA ALA A 20 4.18 1.43 10.05
C ALA A 20 3.14 2.39 9.43
N LEU A 21 2.80 2.22 8.14
CA LEU A 21 1.76 3.01 7.48
C LEU A 21 0.38 2.76 8.08
N GLU A 22 0.02 1.50 8.37
CA GLU A 22 -1.26 1.18 9.02
C GLU A 22 -1.33 1.72 10.45
N THR A 23 -0.24 1.62 11.20
CA THR A 23 -0.14 2.19 12.55
C THR A 23 -0.33 3.71 12.51
N LEU A 24 0.32 4.39 11.56
CA LEU A 24 0.19 5.82 11.36
C LEU A 24 -1.26 6.20 11.00
N ARG A 25 -1.89 5.46 10.09
CA ARG A 25 -3.30 5.65 9.72
C ARG A 25 -4.23 5.50 10.92
N ALA A 26 -4.07 4.41 11.69
CA ALA A 26 -4.90 4.14 12.86
C ALA A 26 -4.77 5.25 13.92
N HIS A 27 -3.55 5.76 14.12
CA HIS A 27 -3.33 6.89 15.01
C HIS A 27 -4.07 8.15 14.55
N ARG A 28 -4.01 8.48 13.25
CA ARG A 28 -4.71 9.65 12.68
C ARG A 28 -6.23 9.52 12.74
N ALA A 29 -6.77 8.33 12.47
CA ALA A 29 -8.19 8.06 12.62
C ALA A 29 -8.66 8.24 14.08
N LYS A 30 -7.88 7.77 15.05
CA LYS A 30 -8.18 7.96 16.48
C LYS A 30 -8.17 9.44 16.88
N MET A 31 -7.23 10.23 16.35
CA MET A 31 -7.20 11.68 16.59
C MET A 31 -8.41 12.38 15.97
N LEU A 32 -8.85 11.94 14.79
CA LEU A 32 -10.02 12.49 14.13
C LEU A 32 -11.28 12.22 14.93
N GLU A 33 -11.47 10.98 15.39
CA GLU A 33 -12.58 10.60 16.27
C GLU A 33 -12.61 11.48 17.53
N ALA A 34 -11.46 11.65 18.19
CA ALA A 34 -11.34 12.51 19.36
C ALA A 34 -11.68 13.98 19.04
N ALA A 35 -11.20 14.51 17.91
CA ALA A 35 -11.49 15.89 17.50
C ALA A 35 -12.97 16.12 17.19
N THR A 36 -13.67 15.12 16.66
CA THR A 36 -15.12 15.19 16.40
C THR A 36 -15.96 15.05 17.67
N ALA A 37 -15.43 14.43 18.72
CA ALA A 37 -16.14 14.24 19.99
C ALA A 37 -16.14 15.50 20.88
N VAL A 38 -15.28 16.48 20.61
CA VAL A 38 -15.18 17.72 21.40
C VAL A 38 -16.07 18.80 20.78
N ALA A 39 -17.23 19.04 21.40
CA ALA A 39 -18.19 20.07 20.95
C ALA A 39 -17.85 21.50 21.44
N GLU A 40 -16.97 21.63 22.43
CA GLU A 40 -16.70 22.90 23.12
C GLU A 40 -15.59 23.75 22.46
N MET A 41 -14.92 23.23 21.43
CA MET A 41 -13.84 23.91 20.71
C MET A 41 -14.08 23.87 19.20
N ASP A 42 -13.69 24.93 18.49
CA ASP A 42 -13.66 24.90 17.03
C ASP A 42 -12.49 24.01 16.55
N THR A 43 -12.80 22.75 16.25
CA THR A 43 -11.85 21.75 15.76
C THR A 43 -11.88 21.61 14.23
N SER A 44 -12.61 22.47 13.51
CA SER A 44 -12.85 22.35 12.06
C SER A 44 -11.55 22.26 11.25
N GLY A 45 -10.56 23.11 11.56
CA GLY A 45 -9.27 23.10 10.87
C GLY A 45 -8.43 21.85 11.18
N MET A 46 -8.52 21.34 12.41
CA MET A 46 -7.85 20.10 12.82
C MET A 46 -8.47 18.89 12.12
N ILE A 47 -9.80 18.82 12.04
CA ILE A 47 -10.54 17.79 11.31
C ILE A 47 -10.14 17.79 9.83
N ALA A 48 -10.12 18.95 9.17
CA ALA A 48 -9.72 19.07 7.78
C ALA A 48 -8.28 18.57 7.55
N THR A 49 -7.35 18.94 8.43
CA THR A 49 -5.95 18.49 8.35
C THR A 49 -5.83 16.97 8.56
N LEU A 50 -6.57 16.40 9.52
CA LEU A 50 -6.52 14.97 9.79
C LEU A 50 -7.12 14.13 8.65
N ASN A 51 -8.17 14.62 7.99
CA ASN A 51 -8.70 13.99 6.79
C ASN A 51 -7.67 14.00 5.65
N GLU A 52 -7.02 15.15 5.40
CA GLU A 52 -5.96 15.26 4.38
C GLU A 52 -4.80 14.30 4.69
N ASP A 53 -4.36 14.22 5.95
CA ASP A 53 -3.31 13.29 6.39
C ASP A 53 -3.70 11.83 6.13
N ILE A 54 -4.95 11.44 6.44
CA ILE A 54 -5.46 10.08 6.20
C ILE A 54 -5.49 9.74 4.71
N GLU A 55 -5.96 10.65 3.86
CA GLU A 55 -5.99 10.47 2.40
C GLU A 55 -4.58 10.24 1.83
N ILE A 56 -3.59 10.99 2.30
CA ILE A 56 -2.19 10.83 1.88
C ILE A 56 -1.65 9.46 2.30
N ILE A 57 -1.96 9.01 3.52
CA ILE A 57 -1.54 7.68 4.00
C ILE A 57 -2.21 6.56 3.20
N ASP A 58 -3.50 6.69 2.90
CA ASP A 58 -4.26 5.72 2.10
C ASP A 58 -3.75 5.61 0.66
N ALA A 59 -3.36 6.74 0.06
CA ALA A 59 -2.66 6.76 -1.22
C ALA A 59 -1.28 6.07 -1.12
N GLY A 60 -0.54 6.25 -0.02
CA GLY A 60 0.71 5.54 0.26
C GLY A 60 0.53 4.03 0.32
N LEU A 61 -0.43 3.54 1.11
CA LEU A 61 -0.76 2.12 1.23
C LEU A 61 -1.15 1.50 -0.12
N SER A 62 -1.96 2.21 -0.90
CA SER A 62 -2.40 1.77 -2.22
C SER A 62 -1.22 1.65 -3.20
N ARG A 63 -0.30 2.63 -3.19
CA ARG A 63 0.95 2.58 -3.99
C ARG A 63 1.82 1.39 -3.59
N LEU A 64 1.98 1.14 -2.28
CA LEU A 64 2.77 0.02 -1.78
C LEU A 64 2.17 -1.34 -2.21
N LYS A 65 0.85 -1.47 -2.14
CA LYS A 65 0.13 -2.67 -2.61
C LYS A 65 0.37 -2.91 -4.10
N ALA A 66 0.19 -1.88 -4.92
CA ALA A 66 0.41 -1.97 -6.37
C ALA A 66 1.85 -2.36 -6.74
N TRP A 67 2.85 -1.79 -6.05
CA TRP A 67 4.26 -2.15 -6.25
C TRP A 67 4.54 -3.62 -5.93
N ARG A 68 3.95 -4.15 -4.85
CA ARG A 68 4.09 -5.57 -4.48
C ARG A 68 3.47 -6.50 -5.51
N GLU A 69 2.27 -6.17 -5.99
CA GLU A 69 1.59 -6.97 -7.02
C GLU A 69 2.38 -7.00 -8.35
N GLU A 70 3.01 -5.88 -8.73
CA GLU A 70 3.88 -5.81 -9.91
C GLU A 70 5.13 -6.70 -9.73
N GLN A 71 5.77 -6.63 -8.56
CA GLN A 71 6.93 -7.46 -8.22
C GLN A 71 6.58 -8.96 -8.23
N GLU A 72 5.40 -9.34 -7.74
CA GLU A 72 4.93 -10.73 -7.76
C GLU A 72 4.65 -11.22 -9.19
N ARG A 73 4.06 -10.37 -10.05
CA ARG A 73 3.89 -10.69 -11.48
C ARG A 73 5.23 -10.83 -12.20
N ALA A 74 6.17 -9.92 -11.95
CA ALA A 74 7.50 -9.96 -12.54
C ALA A 74 8.35 -11.14 -12.02
N SER A 75 8.12 -11.58 -10.79
CA SER A 75 8.77 -12.74 -10.18
C SER A 75 8.07 -14.07 -10.48
N GLY A 76 6.93 -14.05 -11.17
CA GLY A 76 6.24 -15.23 -11.68
C GLY A 76 7.09 -15.94 -12.73
N ARG A 77 7.87 -16.93 -12.30
CA ARG A 77 8.59 -17.89 -13.15
C ARG A 77 7.66 -18.39 -14.26
N PRO A 78 8.05 -18.40 -15.56
CA PRO A 78 7.27 -19.08 -16.57
C PRO A 78 7.15 -20.54 -16.15
N GLU A 79 5.92 -21.02 -16.01
CA GLU A 79 5.58 -22.42 -15.79
C GLU A 79 6.45 -23.25 -16.72
N ALA A 80 7.38 -24.02 -16.15
CA ALA A 80 8.27 -24.86 -16.93
C ALA A 80 7.37 -25.81 -17.71
N THR A 81 7.28 -25.60 -19.02
CA THR A 81 6.61 -26.52 -19.93
C THR A 81 7.14 -27.91 -19.60
N PRO A 82 6.30 -28.88 -19.20
CA PRO A 82 6.78 -30.22 -18.90
C PRO A 82 7.52 -30.72 -20.14
N LEU A 83 8.81 -30.98 -19.99
CA LEU A 83 9.71 -31.46 -21.04
C LEU A 83 9.39 -32.95 -21.33
N ASN A 84 8.14 -33.29 -21.64
CA ASN A 84 7.70 -34.67 -21.84
C ASN A 84 7.09 -34.98 -23.20
N ASP A 85 7.27 -34.12 -24.20
CA ASP A 85 6.83 -34.40 -25.58
C ASP A 85 8.01 -34.60 -26.57
N ILE A 86 9.23 -34.83 -26.08
CA ILE A 86 10.33 -35.28 -26.93
C ILE A 86 10.41 -36.81 -26.89
N ALA A 87 9.66 -37.44 -27.79
CA ALA A 87 9.98 -38.66 -28.54
C ALA A 87 8.82 -39.66 -28.61
N ARG A 88 8.15 -39.68 -29.76
CA ARG A 88 8.04 -40.89 -30.59
C ARG A 88 7.77 -40.48 -32.01
N GLY A 89 8.86 -40.14 -32.71
CA GLY A 89 8.86 -40.24 -34.16
C GLY A 89 8.70 -41.71 -34.52
N ASP A 90 7.71 -42.00 -35.35
CA ASP A 90 7.57 -43.27 -36.05
C ASP A 90 8.84 -43.54 -36.89
N PRO A 91 9.48 -44.70 -36.73
CA PRO A 91 10.28 -45.25 -37.80
C PRO A 91 9.40 -46.20 -38.62
N HIS A 92 9.19 -45.81 -39.86
CA HIS A 92 8.82 -46.72 -40.94
C HIS A 92 9.77 -47.94 -40.97
N GLU A 93 9.21 -49.14 -40.99
CA GLU A 93 9.68 -50.28 -41.78
C GLU A 93 8.49 -51.18 -42.16
#